data_AF-A0A961A3P3-F1
#
_entry.id   AF-A0A961A3P3-F1
#
_cell.length_a   1.000
_cell.length_b   1.000
_cell.length_c   1.000
_cell.angle_alpha   90.00
_cell.angle_beta   90.00
_cell.angle_gamma   90.00
#
_symmetry.space_group_name_H-M   'P 1'
#
loop_
_entity.id
_entity.type
_entity.pdbx_description
1 polymer ?
#
loop_
_entity_poly.entity_id
_entity_poly.type
_entity_poly.pdbx_seq_one_letter_code
_entity_poly.pdbx_strand_id
1 'polypeptide(L)'
;MMRFVSILSLLCILAWGSAARAAEQIDLRCIKMPRCCTFTCVMIDAECCGCYGASGALMAEFLDRQGNVLGTATFNGNWCRCETTAQLDTPVDANDVCSIRLVKEDDNVMVTWASLRVFCDESCRCGKWYKVFKGDLWCWDSVPEPVMEEPRAEVPVPVKKTPPPAVAKKPEPRHDFSYFPPQQPEPEETEVMIVIGNG
;
A
#
# COMPACT_ATOMS: atom_id res chain seq x y z
N MET A 1 32.56 -47.84 -5.91
CA MET A 1 32.74 -46.46 -5.45
C MET A 1 32.13 -45.48 -6.46
N MET A 2 30.81 -45.28 -6.47
CA MET A 2 30.12 -44.45 -7.49
C MET A 2 28.82 -43.79 -6.95
N ARG A 3 28.69 -43.59 -5.63
CA ARG A 3 27.43 -43.10 -5.01
C ARG A 3 27.55 -41.78 -4.23
N PHE A 4 28.72 -41.15 -4.20
CA PHE A 4 28.95 -39.92 -3.42
C PHE A 4 29.04 -38.64 -4.25
N VAL A 5 29.03 -38.73 -5.58
CA VAL A 5 29.20 -37.56 -6.46
C VAL A 5 27.87 -36.82 -6.72
N SER A 6 26.73 -37.48 -6.54
CA SER A 6 25.41 -36.89 -6.85
C SER A 6 24.78 -36.06 -5.74
N ILE A 7 25.33 -36.05 -4.51
CA ILE A 7 24.76 -35.29 -3.38
C ILE A 7 25.31 -33.86 -3.35
N LEU A 8 26.54 -33.63 -3.82
CA LEU A 8 27.15 -32.29 -3.81
C LEU A 8 26.45 -31.32 -4.77
N SER A 9 25.89 -31.84 -5.87
CA SER A 9 25.21 -31.03 -6.90
C SER A 9 23.88 -30.45 -6.43
N LEU A 10 23.19 -31.09 -5.48
CA LEU A 10 21.90 -30.62 -4.96
C LEU A 10 22.06 -29.43 -3.99
N LEU A 11 23.19 -29.35 -3.29
CA LEU A 11 23.45 -28.30 -2.30
C LEU A 11 23.82 -26.95 -2.94
N CYS A 12 24.42 -26.95 -4.14
CA CYS A 12 24.75 -25.70 -4.85
C CYS A 12 23.53 -24.98 -5.43
N ILE A 13 22.45 -25.69 -5.75
CA ILE A 13 21.22 -25.08 -6.32
C ILE A 13 20.41 -24.36 -5.22
N LEU A 14 20.49 -24.83 -3.97
CA LEU A 14 19.79 -24.22 -2.83
C LEU A 14 20.48 -22.97 -2.27
N ALA A 15 21.79 -22.79 -2.52
CA ALA A 15 22.55 -21.65 -2.00
C ALA A 15 22.45 -20.38 -2.87
N TRP A 16 22.01 -20.49 -4.14
CA TRP A 16 21.83 -19.34 -5.03
C TRP A 16 20.43 -18.73 -4.98
N GLY A 17 19.51 -19.31 -4.21
CA GLY A 17 18.17 -18.74 -3.98
C GLY A 17 18.13 -17.58 -2.97
N SER A 18 19.23 -17.32 -2.26
CA SER A 18 19.27 -16.34 -1.16
C SER A 18 19.79 -14.96 -1.56
N ALA A 19 20.14 -14.75 -2.83
CA ALA A 19 20.35 -13.41 -3.37
C ALA A 19 19.00 -12.80 -3.81
N ALA A 20 18.03 -12.79 -2.89
CA ALA A 20 16.89 -11.90 -3.03
C ALA A 20 17.46 -10.48 -2.91
N ARG A 21 17.67 -9.81 -4.04
CA ARG A 21 17.98 -8.38 -4.04
C ARG A 21 16.91 -7.69 -3.19
N ALA A 22 17.35 -6.92 -2.20
CA ALA A 22 16.46 -6.21 -1.31
C ALA A 22 15.70 -5.16 -2.13
N ALA A 23 14.52 -5.51 -2.61
CA ALA A 23 13.62 -4.55 -3.22
C ALA A 23 13.00 -3.73 -2.10
N GLU A 24 13.15 -2.40 -2.17
CA GLU A 24 12.52 -1.53 -1.18
C GLU A 24 11.07 -1.26 -1.58
N GLN A 25 10.17 -1.28 -0.61
CA GLN A 25 8.74 -1.14 -0.86
C GLN A 25 8.09 -0.11 0.06
N ILE A 26 7.09 0.59 -0.47
CA ILE A 26 6.21 1.46 0.31
C ILE A 26 4.74 1.20 -0.04
N ASP A 27 3.92 1.04 0.99
CA ASP A 27 2.47 0.86 0.86
C ASP A 27 1.74 2.19 1.02
N LEU A 28 1.09 2.61 -0.05
CA LEU A 28 0.17 3.73 -0.07
C LEU A 28 -1.23 3.22 0.34
N ARG A 29 -1.60 3.45 1.59
CA ARG A 29 -2.91 3.03 2.15
C ARG A 29 -3.93 4.16 2.09
N CYS A 30 -5.21 3.80 2.09
CA CYS A 30 -6.34 4.75 2.13
C CYS A 30 -6.36 5.74 0.95
N ILE A 31 -5.92 5.29 -0.22
CA ILE A 31 -5.88 6.13 -1.41
C ILE A 31 -7.29 6.39 -1.94
N LYS A 32 -7.58 7.64 -2.33
CA LYS A 32 -8.85 7.99 -2.96
C LYS A 32 -8.83 7.60 -4.43
N MET A 33 -9.45 6.47 -4.76
CA MET A 33 -9.62 6.02 -6.14
C MET A 33 -10.80 6.73 -6.84
N PRO A 34 -10.71 7.02 -8.14
CA PRO A 34 -11.86 7.48 -8.92
C PRO A 34 -12.91 6.36 -9.04
N ARG A 35 -14.19 6.69 -8.85
CA ARG A 35 -15.27 5.70 -8.97
C ARG A 35 -15.56 5.38 -10.44
N CYS A 36 -16.02 4.16 -10.71
CA CYS A 36 -16.47 3.71 -12.02
C CYS A 36 -15.40 3.89 -13.12
N CYS A 37 -14.19 3.41 -12.84
CA CYS A 37 -13.04 3.56 -13.72
C CYS A 37 -12.26 2.25 -13.75
N THR A 38 -11.86 1.83 -14.96
CA THR A 38 -10.90 0.73 -15.14
C THR A 38 -9.55 1.33 -15.50
N PHE A 39 -8.54 1.08 -14.67
CA PHE A 39 -7.18 1.51 -14.91
C PHE A 39 -6.52 0.61 -15.94
N THR A 40 -5.90 1.21 -16.94
CA THR A 40 -5.07 0.51 -17.93
C THR A 40 -3.65 1.05 -17.98
N CYS A 41 -3.43 2.23 -17.41
CA CYS A 41 -2.15 2.92 -17.42
C CYS A 41 -1.96 3.74 -16.16
N VAL A 42 -0.69 3.90 -15.79
CA VAL A 42 -0.24 4.66 -14.63
C VAL A 42 0.85 5.62 -15.08
N MET A 43 0.86 6.81 -14.52
CA MET A 43 1.96 7.77 -14.64
C MET A 43 2.52 8.06 -13.28
N ILE A 44 3.84 8.04 -13.19
CA ILE A 44 4.57 8.54 -12.05
C ILE A 44 5.32 9.80 -12.43
N ASP A 45 5.26 10.79 -11.56
CA ASP A 45 6.08 11.98 -11.59
C ASP A 45 6.90 11.94 -10.30
N ALA A 46 8.20 11.71 -10.42
CA ALA A 46 9.08 11.52 -9.27
C ALA A 46 10.31 12.43 -9.35
N GLU A 47 10.65 13.01 -8.20
CA GLU A 47 11.88 13.75 -7.97
C GLU A 47 12.77 12.91 -7.06
N CYS A 48 14.06 12.79 -7.41
CA CYS A 48 15.03 12.09 -6.59
C CYS A 48 16.23 12.98 -6.28
N CYS A 49 16.79 12.75 -5.09
CA CYS A 49 18.03 13.33 -4.64
C CYS A 49 19.20 12.72 -5.44
N GLY A 50 19.81 13.54 -6.29
CA GLY A 50 21.04 13.18 -7.00
C GLY A 50 20.99 13.46 -8.50
N CYS A 51 22.18 13.63 -9.10
CA CYS A 51 22.29 13.92 -10.53
C CYS A 51 22.14 12.67 -11.42
N TYR A 52 22.01 11.48 -10.83
CA TYR A 52 21.91 10.21 -11.53
C TYR A 52 20.44 9.78 -11.57
N GLY A 53 19.88 9.58 -12.76
CA GLY A 53 18.54 9.02 -12.89
C GLY A 53 18.47 7.60 -12.33
N ALA A 54 17.31 7.20 -11.85
CA ALA A 54 17.04 5.83 -11.43
C ALA A 54 17.26 4.85 -12.58
N SER A 55 18.18 3.90 -12.38
CA SER A 55 18.47 2.85 -13.36
C SER A 55 17.68 1.57 -13.09
N GLY A 56 17.21 1.38 -11.85
CA GLY A 56 16.39 0.24 -11.45
C GLY A 56 14.96 0.35 -11.98
N ALA A 57 14.28 -0.78 -12.08
CA ALA A 57 12.85 -0.77 -12.34
C ALA A 57 12.09 -0.27 -11.11
N LEU A 58 11.02 0.48 -11.35
CA LEU A 58 10.01 0.79 -10.35
C LEU A 58 8.72 0.07 -10.72
N MET A 59 8.10 -0.60 -9.76
CA MET A 59 6.83 -1.29 -9.93
C MET A 59 5.75 -0.61 -9.09
N ALA A 60 4.56 -0.43 -9.66
CA ALA A 60 3.37 -0.04 -8.93
C ALA A 60 2.36 -1.18 -8.97
N GLU A 61 2.12 -1.81 -7.83
CA GLU A 61 1.19 -2.91 -7.66
C GLU A 61 -0.12 -2.41 -7.04
N PHE A 62 -1.25 -2.76 -7.64
CA PHE A 62 -2.58 -2.41 -7.18
C PHE A 62 -3.12 -3.60 -6.39
N LEU A 63 -3.43 -3.38 -5.11
CA LEU A 63 -3.76 -4.45 -4.17
C LEU A 63 -5.22 -4.39 -3.76
N ASP A 64 -5.86 -5.55 -3.65
CA ASP A 64 -7.19 -5.68 -3.05
C ASP A 64 -7.13 -5.57 -1.50
N ARG A 65 -8.28 -5.74 -0.84
CA ARG A 65 -8.39 -5.67 0.62
C ARG A 65 -7.62 -6.78 1.35
N GLN A 66 -7.37 -7.89 0.67
CA GLN A 66 -6.65 -9.06 1.18
C GLN A 66 -5.15 -8.97 0.89
N GLY A 67 -4.70 -7.98 0.12
CA GLY A 67 -3.31 -7.81 -0.29
C GLY A 67 -2.95 -8.61 -1.55
N ASN A 68 -3.92 -9.12 -2.30
CA ASN A 68 -3.65 -9.77 -3.59
C ASN A 68 -3.40 -8.70 -4.66
N VAL A 69 -2.46 -8.98 -5.56
CA VAL A 69 -2.16 -8.11 -6.70
C VAL A 69 -3.25 -8.25 -7.76
N LEU A 70 -3.93 -7.14 -8.04
CA LEU A 70 -4.93 -7.01 -9.11
C LEU A 70 -4.29 -6.64 -10.45
N GLY A 71 -3.17 -5.93 -10.40
CA GLY A 71 -2.38 -5.54 -11.57
C GLY A 71 -1.10 -4.79 -11.18
N THR A 72 -0.15 -4.78 -12.09
CA THR A 72 1.20 -4.25 -11.93
C THR A 72 1.58 -3.38 -13.12
N ALA A 73 2.12 -2.19 -12.83
CA ALA A 73 2.73 -1.32 -13.83
C ALA A 73 4.23 -1.22 -13.56
N THR A 74 5.06 -1.51 -14.56
CA THR A 74 6.52 -1.47 -14.44
C THR A 74 7.11 -0.30 -15.23
N PHE A 75 7.80 0.59 -14.53
CA PHE A 75 8.55 1.71 -15.09
C PHE A 75 10.01 1.29 -15.28
N ASN A 76 10.38 0.98 -16.52
CA ASN A 76 11.72 0.53 -16.86
C ASN A 76 12.67 1.71 -17.07
N GLY A 77 13.49 2.01 -16.05
CA GLY A 77 14.56 3.00 -16.11
C GLY A 77 14.09 4.45 -16.28
N ASN A 78 14.89 5.38 -15.75
CA ASN A 78 14.71 6.83 -15.82
C ASN A 78 13.29 7.33 -15.48
N TRP A 79 12.60 6.66 -14.57
CA TRP A 79 11.33 7.13 -13.98
C TRP A 79 11.52 8.30 -13.01
N CYS A 80 12.78 8.55 -12.66
CA CYS A 80 13.23 9.64 -11.84
C CYS A 80 13.75 10.76 -12.74
N ARG A 81 13.05 11.91 -12.75
CA ARG A 81 13.13 13.06 -13.70
C ARG A 81 12.05 13.03 -14.77
N CYS A 82 10.91 13.61 -14.40
CA CYS A 82 9.73 13.85 -15.23
C CYS A 82 8.66 12.75 -15.18
N GLU A 83 7.53 13.09 -15.76
CA GLU A 83 6.38 12.22 -15.93
C GLU A 83 6.74 11.01 -16.80
N THR A 84 6.68 9.82 -16.20
CA THR A 84 6.92 8.54 -16.87
C THR A 84 5.64 7.72 -16.80
N THR A 85 5.26 7.11 -17.92
CA THR A 85 4.04 6.29 -18.03
C THR A 85 4.40 4.82 -18.15
N ALA A 86 3.58 3.96 -17.56
CA ALA A 86 3.65 2.51 -17.70
C ALA A 86 2.23 1.95 -17.87
N GLN A 87 2.11 0.95 -18.74
CA GLN A 87 0.87 0.19 -18.87
C GLN A 87 0.75 -0.80 -17.71
N LEU A 88 -0.48 -1.03 -17.26
CA LEU A 88 -0.79 -2.16 -16.40
C LEU A 88 -0.74 -3.45 -17.22
N ASP A 89 -0.21 -4.51 -16.62
CA ASP A 89 -0.25 -5.87 -17.18
C ASP A 89 -1.69 -6.40 -17.34
N THR A 90 -2.58 -6.05 -16.42
CA THR A 90 -4.02 -6.34 -16.44
C THR A 90 -4.83 -5.09 -16.11
N PRO A 91 -5.96 -4.86 -16.80
CA PRO A 91 -6.88 -3.78 -16.41
C PRO A 91 -7.39 -3.99 -14.97
N VAL A 92 -7.44 -2.91 -14.18
CA VAL A 92 -7.83 -2.96 -12.76
C VAL A 92 -9.06 -2.08 -12.51
N ASP A 93 -10.13 -2.64 -11.95
CA ASP A 93 -11.29 -1.85 -11.52
C ASP A 93 -10.94 -1.04 -10.27
N ALA A 94 -11.16 0.27 -10.33
CA ALA A 94 -10.88 1.20 -9.25
C ALA A 94 -11.63 0.88 -7.95
N ASN A 95 -12.78 0.22 -8.02
CA ASN A 95 -13.57 -0.15 -6.84
C ASN A 95 -12.95 -1.31 -6.04
N ASP A 96 -12.09 -2.11 -6.69
CA ASP A 96 -11.47 -3.28 -6.06
C ASP A 96 -10.14 -2.93 -5.38
N VAL A 97 -9.54 -1.77 -5.72
CA VAL A 97 -8.25 -1.35 -5.17
C VAL A 97 -8.40 -0.80 -3.76
N CYS A 98 -7.70 -1.41 -2.81
CA CYS A 98 -7.61 -0.97 -1.42
C CYS A 98 -6.32 -0.19 -1.12
N SER A 99 -5.21 -0.59 -1.73
CA SER A 99 -3.91 0.06 -1.57
C SER A 99 -3.06 -0.06 -2.82
N ILE A 100 -2.03 0.78 -2.95
CA ILE A 100 -1.00 0.66 -3.99
C ILE A 100 0.34 0.46 -3.30
N ARG A 101 1.08 -0.57 -3.71
CA ARG A 101 2.44 -0.80 -3.26
C ARG A 101 3.42 -0.38 -4.35
N LEU A 102 4.33 0.53 -4.01
CA LEU A 102 5.45 0.89 -4.89
C LEU A 102 6.66 0.06 -4.49
N VAL A 103 7.30 -0.60 -5.44
CA VAL A 103 8.47 -1.45 -5.23
C VAL A 103 9.59 -0.98 -6.15
N LYS A 104 10.70 -0.51 -5.61
CA LYS A 104 11.88 -0.18 -6.41
C LYS A 104 12.88 -1.33 -6.36
N GLU A 105 13.39 -1.71 -7.53
CA GLU A 105 14.58 -2.57 -7.59
C GLU A 105 15.76 -1.80 -6.99
N ASP A 106 16.54 -2.46 -6.14
CA ASP A 106 17.71 -1.92 -5.43
C ASP A 106 18.55 -0.97 -6.31
N ASP A 107 18.23 0.31 -6.17
CA ASP A 107 19.00 1.42 -6.68
C ASP A 107 19.27 2.38 -5.52
N ASN A 108 20.48 2.91 -5.47
CA ASN A 108 20.90 3.89 -4.46
C ASN A 108 20.25 5.27 -4.71
N VAL A 109 19.03 5.30 -5.29
CA VAL A 109 18.31 6.52 -5.62
C VAL A 109 17.30 6.82 -4.52
N MET A 110 17.53 7.96 -3.86
CA MET A 110 16.64 8.50 -2.85
C MET A 110 15.52 9.29 -3.52
N VAL A 111 14.28 8.82 -3.42
CA VAL A 111 13.11 9.55 -3.95
C VAL A 111 12.64 10.57 -2.91
N THR A 112 12.71 11.85 -3.23
CA THR A 112 12.22 12.92 -2.35
C THR A 112 10.72 13.05 -2.47
N TRP A 113 10.21 13.09 -3.69
CA TRP A 113 8.80 13.35 -3.93
C TRP A 113 8.28 12.47 -5.04
N ALA A 114 7.02 12.05 -4.92
CA ALA A 114 6.31 11.41 -6.02
C ALA A 114 4.84 11.83 -6.09
N SER A 115 4.31 11.83 -7.31
CA SER A 115 2.89 11.82 -7.58
C SER A 115 2.53 10.66 -8.51
N LEU A 116 1.49 9.93 -8.12
CA LEU A 116 0.95 8.84 -8.91
C LEU A 116 -0.39 9.26 -9.52
N ARG A 117 -0.53 9.04 -10.82
CA ARG A 117 -1.77 9.29 -11.57
C ARG A 117 -2.18 8.03 -12.33
N VAL A 118 -3.47 7.77 -12.40
CA VAL A 118 -4.06 6.63 -13.12
C VAL A 118 -4.91 7.13 -14.29
N PHE A 119 -4.96 6.37 -15.38
CA PHE A 119 -5.78 6.67 -16.56
C PHE A 119 -6.92 5.66 -16.68
N CYS A 120 -8.13 6.17 -16.90
CA CYS A 120 -9.34 5.36 -17.07
C CYS A 120 -9.58 5.03 -18.54
N ASP A 121 -9.82 3.76 -18.86
CA ASP A 121 -10.40 3.27 -20.13
C ASP A 121 -9.75 3.74 -21.45
N GLU A 122 -8.59 4.41 -21.39
CA GLU A 122 -7.93 5.00 -22.54
C GLU A 122 -6.42 4.69 -22.52
N SER A 123 -5.81 4.68 -23.71
CA SER A 123 -4.35 4.59 -23.81
C SER A 123 -3.67 5.76 -23.06
N CYS A 124 -2.44 5.55 -22.56
CA CYS A 124 -1.65 6.52 -21.77
C CYS A 124 -1.46 7.93 -22.40
N ARG A 125 -1.99 8.19 -23.60
CA ARG A 125 -1.77 9.41 -24.38
C ARG A 125 -3.00 10.30 -24.55
N CYS A 126 -4.23 9.82 -24.29
CA CYS A 126 -5.45 10.57 -24.62
C CYS A 126 -6.50 10.69 -23.50
N GLY A 127 -6.32 10.01 -22.36
CA GLY A 127 -7.35 9.92 -21.32
C GLY A 127 -7.35 11.00 -20.25
N LYS A 128 -8.47 11.07 -19.53
CA LYS A 128 -8.55 11.75 -18.23
C LYS A 128 -7.68 11.01 -17.22
N TRP A 129 -6.78 11.74 -16.58
CA TRP A 129 -5.97 11.22 -15.50
C TRP A 129 -6.55 11.61 -14.14
N TYR A 130 -6.36 10.73 -13.16
CA TYR A 130 -6.74 10.96 -11.77
C TYR A 130 -5.50 10.84 -10.90
N LYS A 131 -5.19 11.91 -10.19
CA LYS A 131 -4.11 11.88 -9.19
C LYS A 131 -4.61 11.13 -7.97
N VAL A 132 -4.01 9.97 -7.72
CA VAL A 132 -4.34 9.10 -6.59
C VAL A 132 -3.38 9.33 -5.42
N PHE A 133 -2.13 9.73 -5.71
CA PHE A 133 -1.16 10.07 -4.67
C PHE A 133 -0.33 11.30 -5.05
N LYS A 134 0.03 12.09 -4.04
CA LYS A 134 1.06 13.12 -4.10
C LYS A 134 1.64 13.27 -2.70
N GLY A 135 2.94 13.06 -2.55
CA GLY A 135 3.57 13.19 -1.25
C GLY A 135 5.07 12.99 -1.29
N ASP A 136 5.62 13.23 -0.12
CA ASP A 136 7.02 13.05 0.21
C ASP A 136 7.29 11.56 0.46
N LEU A 137 8.29 11.01 -0.22
CA LEU A 137 8.77 9.64 -0.06
C LEU A 137 10.13 9.58 0.65
N TRP A 138 10.43 10.58 1.48
CA TRP A 138 11.77 10.95 2.01
C TRP A 138 12.48 9.84 2.81
N CYS A 139 11.82 8.70 3.03
CA CYS A 139 12.37 7.55 3.74
C CYS A 139 12.05 6.23 3.01
N TRP A 140 12.35 6.12 1.71
CA TRP A 140 12.44 4.79 1.09
C TRP A 140 13.58 3.98 1.74
N ASP A 141 14.66 4.68 2.11
CA ASP A 141 15.84 4.16 2.83
C ASP A 141 15.55 3.59 4.24
N SER A 142 14.34 3.73 4.80
CA SER A 142 14.07 3.38 6.21
C SER A 142 13.32 2.07 6.44
N VAL A 143 13.08 1.23 5.42
CA VAL A 143 12.50 -0.10 5.67
C VAL A 143 13.16 -1.18 4.82
N PRO A 144 14.13 -1.89 5.42
CA PRO A 144 14.07 -3.34 5.38
C PRO A 144 14.26 -3.88 6.80
N GLU A 145 13.17 -4.11 7.53
CA GLU A 145 13.20 -5.24 8.45
C GLU A 145 12.88 -6.48 7.62
N PRO A 146 13.79 -7.48 7.55
CA PRO A 146 13.44 -8.76 6.96
C PRO A 146 12.21 -9.30 7.69
N VAL A 147 11.29 -9.91 6.95
CA VAL A 147 10.24 -10.73 7.57
C VAL A 147 10.95 -11.80 8.40
N MET A 148 11.04 -11.62 9.72
CA MET A 148 11.23 -12.77 10.59
C MET A 148 10.01 -13.65 10.36
N GLU A 149 10.23 -14.88 9.87
CA GLU A 149 9.18 -15.91 9.90
C GLU A 149 8.56 -15.89 11.30
N GLU A 150 7.24 -15.72 11.40
CA GLU A 150 6.54 -15.95 12.67
C GLU A 150 7.00 -17.31 13.20
N PRO A 151 7.42 -17.40 14.49
CA PRO A 151 7.62 -18.70 15.11
C PRO A 151 6.33 -19.49 14.89
N ARG A 152 6.41 -20.58 14.09
CA ARG A 152 5.27 -21.48 13.88
C ARG A 152 4.64 -21.74 15.24
N ALA A 153 3.34 -21.45 15.36
CA ALA A 153 2.59 -21.72 16.57
C ALA A 153 2.92 -23.13 17.07
N GLU A 154 3.48 -23.22 18.28
CA GLU A 154 3.59 -24.51 18.96
C GLU A 154 2.17 -25.05 19.13
N VAL A 155 1.97 -26.27 18.64
CA VAL A 155 0.71 -27.01 18.79
C VAL A 155 0.38 -27.07 20.30
N PRO A 156 -0.86 -26.72 20.70
CA PRO A 156 -1.20 -26.48 22.09
C PRO A 156 -0.98 -27.71 22.98
N VAL A 157 -0.25 -27.53 24.08
CA VAL A 157 -0.25 -28.50 25.17
C VAL A 157 -1.60 -28.41 25.91
N PRO A 158 -2.41 -29.48 25.98
CA PRO A 158 -3.68 -29.45 26.71
C PRO A 158 -3.42 -29.37 28.22
N VAL A 159 -3.63 -28.19 28.81
CA VAL A 159 -3.51 -27.99 30.25
C VAL A 159 -4.83 -28.38 30.94
N LYS A 160 -4.69 -29.29 31.93
CA LYS A 160 -5.73 -29.88 32.79
C LYS A 160 -6.72 -28.85 33.35
N LYS A 161 -8.01 -29.20 33.34
CA LYS A 161 -9.08 -28.56 34.11
C LYS A 161 -8.86 -28.78 35.62
N THR A 162 -9.03 -27.74 36.43
CA THR A 162 -9.24 -27.88 37.88
C THR A 162 -10.46 -27.04 38.31
N PRO A 163 -11.34 -27.55 39.20
CA PRO A 163 -12.73 -27.09 39.37
C PRO A 163 -12.90 -25.82 40.27
N PRO A 164 -14.12 -25.22 40.30
CA PRO A 164 -14.49 -24.00 41.05
C PRO A 164 -15.09 -24.34 42.44
N PRO A 165 -15.77 -23.45 43.20
CA PRO A 165 -15.71 -21.98 43.41
C PRO A 165 -15.68 -21.59 44.93
N ALA A 166 -15.67 -20.29 45.25
CA ALA A 166 -16.60 -19.74 46.25
C ALA A 166 -16.89 -18.24 46.03
N VAL A 167 -18.19 -17.90 46.03
CA VAL A 167 -18.82 -16.57 45.91
C VAL A 167 -19.04 -16.03 47.34
N ALA A 168 -18.80 -14.76 47.66
CA ALA A 168 -19.76 -13.64 47.77
C ALA A 168 -19.09 -12.57 48.71
N LYS A 169 -19.31 -11.26 48.69
CA LYS A 169 -20.54 -10.45 48.55
C LYS A 169 -20.23 -8.97 48.19
N LYS A 170 -21.27 -8.31 47.66
CA LYS A 170 -21.59 -6.85 47.60
C LYS A 170 -21.60 -6.19 49.01
N PRO A 171 -21.49 -4.85 49.20
CA PRO A 171 -22.50 -3.89 48.73
C PRO A 171 -22.01 -2.53 48.17
N GLU A 172 -22.94 -1.94 47.39
CA GLU A 172 -23.14 -0.57 46.84
C GLU A 172 -23.05 0.60 47.84
N PRO A 173 -23.41 1.86 47.48
CA PRO A 173 -23.17 2.67 46.26
C PRO A 173 -22.69 4.09 46.62
N ARG A 174 -22.24 4.93 45.66
CA ARG A 174 -22.61 6.35 45.63
C ARG A 174 -22.68 6.89 44.20
N HIS A 175 -23.86 7.37 43.87
CA HIS A 175 -24.13 8.31 42.80
C HIS A 175 -23.33 9.59 43.04
N ASP A 176 -22.79 10.19 41.97
CA ASP A 176 -22.97 11.62 41.84
C ASP A 176 -23.10 12.04 40.37
N PHE A 177 -24.03 12.97 40.20
CA PHE A 177 -24.59 13.45 38.96
C PHE A 177 -23.63 14.42 38.27
N SER A 178 -23.50 14.34 36.95
CA SER A 178 -23.23 15.50 36.09
C SER A 178 -23.70 15.20 34.68
N TYR A 179 -24.98 15.45 34.48
CA TYR A 179 -25.66 15.49 33.19
C TYR A 179 -25.39 16.89 32.60
N PHE A 180 -24.62 16.99 31.52
CA PHE A 180 -24.63 18.19 30.67
C PHE A 180 -25.28 17.81 29.34
N PRO A 181 -26.46 18.35 29.00
CA PRO A 181 -27.03 18.15 27.68
C PRO A 181 -26.20 18.91 26.62
N PRO A 182 -26.17 18.40 25.37
CA PRO A 182 -25.43 19.04 24.27
C PRO A 182 -26.05 20.39 23.91
N GLN A 183 -25.20 21.40 23.72
CA GLN A 183 -25.59 22.68 23.11
C GLN A 183 -25.98 22.42 21.64
N GLN A 184 -27.17 22.88 21.27
CA GLN A 184 -27.63 22.90 19.89
C GLN A 184 -26.80 23.89 19.06
N PRO A 185 -26.44 23.55 17.81
CA PRO A 185 -25.86 24.52 16.88
C PRO A 185 -26.91 25.55 16.46
N GLU A 186 -26.53 26.83 16.50
CA GLU A 186 -27.29 27.91 15.86
C GLU A 186 -27.25 27.72 14.32
N PRO A 187 -28.39 27.82 13.61
CA PRO A 187 -28.40 27.84 12.16
C PRO A 187 -27.98 29.23 11.68
N GLU A 188 -26.85 29.31 10.97
CA GLU A 188 -26.52 30.48 10.14
C GLU A 188 -27.42 30.45 8.90
N GLU A 189 -28.37 31.37 8.84
CA GLU A 189 -29.10 31.69 7.62
C GLU A 189 -28.13 32.34 6.63
N THR A 190 -27.98 31.77 5.44
CA THR A 190 -27.51 32.55 4.30
C THR A 190 -28.33 32.19 3.08
N GLU A 191 -29.29 33.06 2.79
CA GLU A 191 -30.01 33.13 1.53
C GLU A 191 -29.01 33.36 0.39
N VAL A 192 -29.00 32.48 -0.60
CA VAL A 192 -28.38 32.77 -1.89
C VAL A 192 -29.44 32.61 -2.97
N MET A 193 -30.05 33.73 -3.32
CA MET A 193 -30.81 33.90 -4.56
C MET A 193 -29.85 33.76 -5.75
N ILE A 194 -30.13 32.86 -6.68
CA ILE A 194 -29.55 32.92 -8.03
C ILE A 194 -30.68 32.95 -9.05
N VAL A 195 -30.64 34.02 -9.83
CA VAL A 195 -31.56 34.44 -10.88
C VAL A 195 -31.47 33.49 -12.08
N ILE A 196 -32.62 32.95 -12.52
CA ILE A 196 -32.74 32.24 -13.79
C ILE A 196 -33.03 33.29 -14.87
N GLY A 197 -32.06 33.51 -15.75
CA GLY A 197 -32.27 34.23 -17.02
C GLY A 197 -32.74 33.25 -18.09
N ASN A 198 -33.95 33.46 -18.61
CA ASN A 198 -34.45 32.78 -19.81
C ASN A 198 -33.83 33.42 -21.06
N GLY A 199 -33.21 32.61 -21.90
CA GLY A 199 -32.95 32.89 -23.31
C GLY A 199 -33.86 32.03 -24.19
#